data_AF-A0A9X0JHH9-F1
#
_entry.id   AF-A0A9X0JHH9-F1
#
_cell.length_a   1.000
_cell.length_b   1.000
_cell.length_c   1.000
_cell.angle_alpha   90.00
_cell.angle_beta   90.00
_cell.angle_gamma   90.00
#
_symmetry.space_group_name_H-M   'P 1'
#
loop_
_entity.id
_entity.type
_entity.pdbx_description
1 polymer ?
#
loop_
_entity_poly.entity_id
_entity_poly.type
_entity_poly.pdbx_seq_one_letter_code
_entity_poly.pdbx_strand_id
1 'polypeptide(L)'
;MKVAIIAGSVYGAAEEVARHAQQIIKYAGYEVLFNPRATLAELQAFAPGALLAVSSTTGMGELPDNIQPLYHQIRDALPADWRGLPGGVIALGDASYGDTFCAGGELMRELFGELGIREVREMLRLDASETVTPESDAEPWLAEFIRHLNA
;
A
#
# COMPACT_ATOMS: atom_id res chain seq x y z
N MET A 1 3.26 -15.22 -9.27
CA MET A 1 4.13 -14.18 -8.67
C MET A 1 3.68 -13.93 -7.23
N LYS A 2 4.58 -13.42 -6.38
CA LYS A 2 4.32 -13.09 -4.97
C LYS A 2 4.09 -11.59 -4.81
N VAL A 3 3.05 -11.19 -4.07
CA VAL A 3 2.72 -9.79 -3.79
C VAL A 3 2.74 -9.55 -2.28
N ALA A 4 3.53 -8.59 -1.81
CA ALA A 4 3.48 -8.15 -0.43
C ALA A 4 2.58 -6.92 -0.30
N ILE A 5 1.66 -6.94 0.66
CA ILE A 5 0.82 -5.79 1.01
C ILE A 5 1.30 -5.22 2.34
N ILE A 6 1.61 -3.93 2.34
CA ILE A 6 2.02 -3.17 3.52
C ILE A 6 0.90 -2.18 3.82
N ALA A 7 0.29 -2.26 5.01
CA ALA A 7 -0.82 -1.39 5.36
C ALA A 7 -0.58 -0.57 6.62
N GLY A 8 -1.04 0.68 6.59
CA GLY A 8 -1.04 1.58 7.72
C GLY A 8 -2.44 2.12 7.98
N SER A 9 -2.93 2.01 9.20
CA SER A 9 -4.27 2.50 9.55
C SER A 9 -4.36 3.00 10.97
N VAL A 10 -5.07 4.11 11.17
CA VAL A 10 -5.41 4.62 12.51
C VAL A 10 -6.58 3.82 13.12
N TYR A 11 -7.67 3.65 12.35
CA TYR A 11 -8.92 3.04 12.84
C TYR A 11 -9.34 1.77 12.08
N GLY A 12 -8.46 1.20 11.26
CA GLY A 12 -8.66 -0.09 10.60
C GLY A 12 -9.17 -0.02 9.16
N ALA A 13 -9.73 1.10 8.68
CA ALA A 13 -10.29 1.19 7.33
C ALA A 13 -9.29 0.83 6.22
N ALA A 14 -8.05 1.32 6.32
CA ALA A 14 -7.01 0.97 5.35
C ALA A 14 -6.55 -0.50 5.48
N GLU A 15 -6.64 -1.09 6.68
CA GLU A 15 -6.39 -2.53 6.85
C GLU A 15 -7.50 -3.38 6.22
N GLU A 16 -8.78 -2.97 6.30
CA GLU A 16 -9.86 -3.69 5.62
C GLU A 16 -9.71 -3.63 4.11
N VAL A 17 -9.38 -2.46 3.55
CA VAL A 17 -9.04 -2.33 2.13
C VAL A 17 -7.86 -3.24 1.76
N ALA A 18 -6.82 -3.34 2.60
CA ALA A 18 -5.70 -4.24 2.39
C ALA A 18 -6.10 -5.73 2.45
N ARG A 19 -7.00 -6.12 3.35
CA ARG A 19 -7.55 -7.49 3.42
C ARG A 19 -8.39 -7.81 2.19
N HIS A 20 -9.21 -6.87 1.74
CA HIS A 20 -10.01 -7.03 0.51
C HIS A 20 -9.10 -7.18 -0.71
N ALA A 21 -8.09 -6.31 -0.83
CA ALA A 21 -7.07 -6.40 -1.87
C ALA A 21 -6.34 -7.75 -1.84
N GLN A 22 -6.01 -8.27 -0.64
CA GLN A 22 -5.44 -9.61 -0.50
C GLN A 22 -6.33 -10.69 -1.11
N GLN A 23 -7.64 -10.67 -0.86
CA GLN A 23 -8.56 -11.66 -1.42
C GLN A 23 -8.63 -11.58 -2.95
N ILE A 24 -8.75 -10.37 -3.50
CA ILE A 24 -8.84 -10.15 -4.95
C ILE A 24 -7.55 -10.60 -5.65
N ILE A 25 -6.39 -10.21 -5.11
CA ILE A 25 -5.09 -10.58 -5.68
C ILE A 25 -4.85 -12.10 -5.57
N LYS A 26 -5.25 -12.74 -4.46
CA LYS A 26 -5.23 -14.21 -4.34
C LYS A 26 -6.14 -14.89 -5.35
N TYR A 27 -7.35 -14.38 -5.54
CA TYR A 27 -8.32 -14.91 -6.51
C TYR A 27 -7.78 -14.83 -7.94
N ALA A 28 -6.98 -13.81 -8.26
CA ALA A 28 -6.29 -13.69 -9.54
C ALA A 28 -5.08 -14.62 -9.71
N GLY A 29 -4.78 -15.50 -8.74
CA GLY A 29 -3.74 -16.53 -8.84
C GLY A 29 -2.37 -16.15 -8.31
N TYR A 30 -2.25 -15.04 -7.58
CA TYR A 30 -0.99 -14.65 -6.92
C TYR A 30 -0.92 -15.16 -5.48
N GLU A 31 0.31 -15.39 -5.02
CA GLU A 31 0.56 -15.62 -3.60
C GLU A 31 0.70 -14.26 -2.90
N VAL A 32 0.00 -14.06 -1.79
CA VAL A 32 -0.05 -12.74 -1.13
C VAL A 32 0.35 -12.85 0.34
N LEU A 33 1.34 -12.06 0.73
CA LEU A 33 1.66 -11.79 2.13
C LEU A 33 0.96 -10.50 2.56
N PHE A 34 0.05 -10.61 3.52
CA PHE A 34 -0.49 -9.47 4.25
C PHE A 34 -0.54 -9.82 5.73
N ASN A 35 0.21 -9.06 6.52
CA ASN A 35 0.23 -9.13 7.97
C ASN A 35 0.29 -7.68 8.48
N PRO A 36 -0.72 -7.18 9.22
CA PRO A 36 -0.72 -5.81 9.76
C PRO A 36 0.49 -5.49 10.66
N ARG A 37 1.18 -6.53 11.15
CA ARG A 37 2.39 -6.43 11.96
C ARG A 37 3.60 -7.02 11.26
N ALA A 38 3.61 -6.99 9.92
CA ALA A 38 4.71 -7.50 9.12
C ALA A 38 6.02 -6.82 9.53
N THR A 39 7.09 -7.61 9.57
CA THR A 39 8.44 -7.09 9.79
C THR A 39 9.19 -7.02 8.47
N LEU A 40 10.23 -6.18 8.38
CA LEU A 40 11.10 -6.15 7.21
C LEU A 40 11.68 -7.54 6.90
N ALA A 41 12.09 -8.29 7.93
CA ALA A 41 12.61 -9.64 7.78
C ALA A 41 11.57 -10.61 7.18
N GLU A 42 10.31 -10.51 7.57
CA GLU A 42 9.21 -11.31 7.01
C GLU A 42 8.98 -10.96 5.54
N LEU A 43 8.97 -9.68 5.19
CA LEU A 43 8.84 -9.22 3.80
C LEU A 43 10.01 -9.73 2.93
N GLN A 44 11.25 -9.66 3.42
CA GLN A 44 12.42 -10.15 2.70
C GLN A 44 12.38 -11.68 2.53
N ALA A 45 12.04 -12.42 3.59
CA ALA A 45 11.93 -13.87 3.55
C ALA A 45 10.84 -14.35 2.57
N PHE A 46 9.76 -13.57 2.44
CA PHE A 46 8.71 -13.86 1.46
C PHE A 46 9.19 -13.71 0.01
N ALA A 47 10.19 -12.86 -0.24
CA ALA A 47 10.75 -12.54 -1.56
C ALA A 47 9.65 -12.07 -2.54
N PRO A 48 9.03 -10.90 -2.31
CA PRO A 48 7.97 -10.37 -3.16
C PRO A 48 8.49 -10.09 -4.57
N GLY A 49 7.64 -10.38 -5.56
CA GLY A 49 7.81 -9.90 -6.93
C GLY A 49 7.05 -8.60 -7.21
N ALA A 50 6.22 -8.14 -6.27
CA ALA A 50 5.50 -6.86 -6.34
C ALA A 50 5.14 -6.36 -4.93
N LEU A 51 4.96 -5.04 -4.79
CA LEU A 51 4.53 -4.42 -3.53
C LEU A 51 3.27 -3.57 -3.70
N LEU A 52 2.35 -3.66 -2.76
CA LEU A 52 1.17 -2.79 -2.65
C LEU A 52 1.19 -2.10 -1.29
N ALA A 53 1.19 -0.77 -1.27
CA ALA A 53 0.99 0.00 -0.04
C ALA A 53 -0.47 0.43 0.08
N VAL A 54 -1.07 0.28 1.27
CA VAL A 54 -2.42 0.76 1.57
C VAL A 54 -2.37 1.57 2.85
N SER A 55 -2.48 2.90 2.78
CA SER A 55 -2.25 3.74 3.96
C SER A 55 -3.33 4.79 4.15
N SER A 56 -3.84 4.92 5.38
CA SER A 56 -4.56 6.12 5.79
C SER A 56 -3.60 7.25 6.17
N THR A 57 -4.10 8.45 6.36
CA THR A 57 -3.30 9.58 6.87
C THR A 57 -3.73 9.96 8.28
N THR A 58 -2.80 10.28 9.18
CA THR A 58 -3.14 10.84 10.51
C THR A 58 -3.56 12.31 10.38
N GLY A 59 -4.15 12.88 11.43
CA GLY A 59 -4.53 14.30 11.44
C GLY A 59 -3.36 15.28 11.27
N MET A 60 -2.12 14.82 11.44
CA MET A 60 -0.90 15.62 11.26
C MET A 60 -0.26 15.46 9.87
N GLY A 61 -0.88 14.69 8.97
CA GLY A 61 -0.31 14.39 7.65
C GLY A 61 0.76 13.29 7.67
N GLU A 62 0.85 12.53 8.76
CA GLU A 62 1.85 11.48 8.93
C GLU A 62 1.29 10.09 8.61
N LEU A 63 2.19 9.11 8.49
CA LEU A 63 1.82 7.71 8.45
C LEU A 63 1.24 7.26 9.80
N PRO A 64 0.29 6.30 9.82
CA PRO A 64 -0.19 5.72 11.06
C PRO A 64 0.90 4.99 11.85
N ASP A 65 0.81 5.02 13.18
CA ASP A 65 1.80 4.42 14.10
C ASP A 65 2.08 2.94 13.82
N ASN A 66 1.11 2.19 13.29
CA ASN A 66 1.27 0.77 13.02
C ASN A 66 2.21 0.45 11.84
N ILE A 67 2.37 1.39 10.89
CA ILE A 67 3.24 1.20 9.71
C ILE A 67 4.53 2.01 9.81
N GLN A 68 4.55 3.10 10.59
CA GLN A 68 5.68 4.02 10.66
C GLN A 68 7.03 3.34 11.02
N PRO A 69 7.11 2.40 11.99
CA PRO A 69 8.35 1.69 12.27
C PRO A 69 8.85 0.87 11.07
N LEU A 70 7.95 0.18 10.37
CA LEU A 70 8.29 -0.62 9.19
C LEU A 70 8.74 0.27 8.03
N TYR A 71 8.06 1.40 7.83
CA TYR A 71 8.45 2.43 6.85
C TYR A 71 9.90 2.88 7.05
N HIS A 72 10.27 3.25 8.29
CA HIS A 72 11.64 3.67 8.60
C HIS A 72 12.65 2.54 8.40
N GLN A 73 12.33 1.32 8.82
CA GLN A 73 13.21 0.16 8.60
C GLN A 73 13.47 -0.10 7.12
N ILE A 74 12.43 -0.01 6.27
CA ILE A 74 12.58 -0.19 4.82
C ILE A 74 13.44 0.94 4.24
N ARG A 75 13.19 2.19 4.64
CA ARG A 75 13.93 3.37 4.17
C ARG A 75 15.40 3.35 4.58
N ASP A 76 15.71 2.85 5.77
CA ASP A 76 17.09 2.74 6.26
C ASP A 76 17.84 1.58 5.57
N ALA A 77 17.13 0.48 5.27
CA ALA A 77 17.74 -0.71 4.67
C ALA A 77 17.90 -0.65 3.15
N LEU A 78 16.98 0.03 2.45
CA LEU A 78 16.86 0.09 0.98
C LEU A 78 17.17 -1.24 0.29
N PRO A 79 16.34 -2.29 0.46
CA PRO A 79 16.64 -3.62 -0.07
C PRO A 79 16.82 -3.60 -1.59
N ALA A 80 18.03 -3.89 -2.05
CA ALA A 80 18.39 -3.81 -3.47
C ALA A 80 17.54 -4.74 -4.36
N ASP A 81 17.11 -5.89 -3.84
CA ASP A 81 16.28 -6.86 -4.54
C ASP A 81 14.87 -6.35 -4.87
N TRP A 82 14.44 -5.22 -4.27
CA TRP A 82 13.15 -4.61 -4.54
C TRP A 82 13.19 -3.58 -5.68
N ARG A 83 14.39 -3.24 -6.15
CA ARG A 83 14.57 -2.26 -7.21
C ARG A 83 14.01 -2.80 -8.54
N GLY A 84 13.18 -1.99 -9.19
CA GLY A 84 12.53 -2.32 -10.46
C GLY A 84 11.29 -3.20 -10.33
N LEU A 85 10.96 -3.69 -9.12
CA LEU A 85 9.73 -4.44 -8.90
C LEU A 85 8.52 -3.54 -9.19
N PRO A 86 7.43 -4.08 -9.78
CA PRO A 86 6.17 -3.36 -9.89
C PRO A 86 5.59 -3.08 -8.51
N GLY A 87 5.00 -1.89 -8.35
CA GLY A 87 4.25 -1.57 -7.15
C GLY A 87 3.15 -0.56 -7.38
N GLY A 88 2.33 -0.36 -6.35
CA GLY A 88 1.23 0.59 -6.36
C GLY A 88 0.86 1.03 -4.96
N VAL A 89 0.13 2.15 -4.87
CA VAL A 89 -0.29 2.75 -3.61
C VAL A 89 -1.79 3.03 -3.65
N ILE A 90 -2.49 2.66 -2.58
CA ILE A 90 -3.85 3.07 -2.28
C ILE A 90 -3.80 3.95 -1.02
N ALA A 91 -4.27 5.18 -1.15
CA ALA A 91 -4.31 6.13 -0.06
C ALA A 91 -5.75 6.38 0.37
N LEU A 92 -5.99 6.32 1.68
CA LEU A 92 -7.23 6.72 2.31
C LEU A 92 -6.99 8.08 2.99
N GLY A 93 -7.54 9.13 2.40
CA GLY A 93 -7.54 10.48 2.94
C GLY A 93 -8.93 10.91 3.35
N ASP A 94 -9.03 12.11 3.90
CA ASP A 94 -10.28 12.83 4.11
C ASP A 94 -10.05 14.25 3.61
N ALA A 95 -10.77 14.63 2.54
CA ALA A 95 -10.57 15.93 1.89
C ALA A 95 -10.91 17.12 2.81
N SER A 96 -11.66 16.90 3.89
CA SER A 96 -11.96 17.90 4.92
C SER A 96 -10.69 18.40 5.62
N TYR A 97 -9.61 17.61 5.63
CA TYR A 97 -8.33 18.01 6.19
C TYR A 97 -7.45 18.85 5.24
N GLY A 98 -7.91 19.09 4.00
CA GLY A 98 -7.25 19.98 3.05
C GLY A 98 -5.85 19.51 2.68
N ASP A 99 -4.83 20.23 3.15
CA ASP A 99 -3.43 20.04 2.74
C ASP A 99 -2.84 18.67 3.11
N THR A 100 -3.44 17.93 4.05
CA THR A 100 -2.99 16.58 4.42
C THR A 100 -3.71 15.46 3.67
N PHE A 101 -4.56 15.79 2.69
CA PHE A 101 -5.33 14.80 1.94
C PHE A 101 -4.44 13.75 1.27
N CYS A 102 -4.56 12.50 1.74
CA CYS A 102 -3.77 11.34 1.31
C CYS A 102 -2.24 11.47 1.51
N ALA A 103 -1.77 12.32 2.43
CA ALA A 103 -0.33 12.52 2.66
C ALA A 103 0.40 11.23 3.07
N GLY A 104 -0.25 10.34 3.83
CA GLY A 104 0.33 9.03 4.17
C GLY A 104 0.59 8.15 2.95
N GLY A 105 -0.28 8.22 1.94
CA GLY A 105 -0.06 7.55 0.66
C GLY A 105 1.11 8.14 -0.12
N GLU A 106 1.23 9.48 -0.15
CA GLU A 106 2.35 10.16 -0.81
C GLU A 106 3.70 9.79 -0.15
N LEU A 107 3.77 9.70 1.18
CA LEU A 107 4.97 9.20 1.87
C LEU A 107 5.36 7.78 1.42
N MET A 108 4.37 6.89 1.22
CA MET A 108 4.64 5.55 0.69
C MET A 108 5.12 5.58 -0.77
N ARG A 109 4.60 6.49 -1.59
CA ARG A 109 5.07 6.68 -2.98
C ARG A 109 6.49 7.21 -3.03
N GLU A 110 6.83 8.17 -2.18
CA GLU A 110 8.20 8.69 -2.05
C GLU A 110 9.17 7.55 -1.69
N LEU A 111 8.83 6.73 -0.69
CA LEU A 111 9.60 5.55 -0.34
C LEU A 111 9.74 4.57 -1.52
N PHE A 112 8.66 4.31 -2.26
CA PHE A 112 8.72 3.46 -3.45
C PHE A 112 9.67 4.04 -4.51
N GLY A 113 9.69 5.36 -4.68
CA GLY A 113 10.66 6.06 -5.53
C GLY A 113 12.11 5.86 -5.06
N GLU A 114 12.37 6.01 -3.76
CA GLU A 114 13.70 5.79 -3.17
C GLU A 114 14.19 4.34 -3.34
N LEU A 115 13.29 3.36 -3.21
CA LEU A 115 13.55 1.94 -3.45
C LEU A 115 13.74 1.62 -4.95
N GLY A 116 13.32 2.51 -5.84
CA GLY A 116 13.27 2.27 -7.28
C GLY A 116 12.19 1.28 -7.70
N ILE A 117 11.12 1.15 -6.90
CA ILE A 117 9.91 0.43 -7.28
C ILE A 117 9.25 1.16 -8.45
N ARG A 118 8.83 0.40 -9.46
CA ARG A 118 8.11 0.93 -10.61
C ARG A 118 6.64 1.04 -10.28
N GLU A 119 6.17 2.25 -10.01
CA GLU A 119 4.75 2.53 -9.87
C GLU A 119 4.03 2.17 -11.19
N VAL A 120 3.21 1.12 -11.17
CA VAL A 120 2.59 0.58 -12.40
C VAL A 120 1.34 1.34 -12.82
N ARG A 121 0.77 2.13 -11.91
CA ARG A 121 -0.30 3.09 -12.14
C ARG A 121 -0.30 4.14 -11.04
N GLU A 122 -0.91 5.29 -11.35
CA GLU A 122 -1.16 6.36 -10.39
C GLU A 122 -1.84 5.85 -9.12
N MET A 123 -1.37 6.36 -7.98
CA MET A 123 -1.94 6.10 -6.66
C MET A 123 -3.45 6.35 -6.64
N LEU A 124 -4.19 5.38 -6.11
CA LEU A 124 -5.60 5.56 -5.83
C LEU A 124 -5.76 6.48 -4.62
N ARG A 125 -6.55 7.55 -4.77
CA ARG A 125 -6.94 8.45 -3.68
C ARG A 125 -8.40 8.19 -3.35
N LEU A 126 -8.66 7.58 -2.20
CA LEU A 126 -10.00 7.38 -1.65
C LEU A 126 -10.29 8.47 -0.62
N ASP A 127 -11.49 9.04 -0.68
CA ASP A 127 -11.93 10.10 0.22
C ASP A 127 -12.95 9.57 1.23
N ALA A 128 -12.49 9.37 2.47
CA ALA A 128 -13.28 8.81 3.55
C ALA A 128 -14.45 9.72 3.98
N SER A 129 -14.47 11.01 3.62
CA SER A 129 -15.65 11.86 3.87
C SER A 129 -16.79 11.59 2.88
N GLU A 130 -16.48 11.03 1.71
CA GLU A 130 -17.43 10.83 0.61
C GLU A 130 -17.81 9.35 0.40
N THR A 131 -17.06 8.40 0.99
CA THR A 131 -17.34 6.97 0.89
C THR A 131 -17.45 6.26 2.23
N VAL A 132 -18.37 5.31 2.30
CA VAL A 132 -18.51 4.35 3.39
C VAL A 132 -18.12 2.93 2.98
N THR A 133 -17.70 2.73 1.72
CA THR A 133 -17.32 1.43 1.13
C THR A 133 -15.99 1.50 0.37
N PRO A 134 -14.90 1.95 1.01
CA PRO A 134 -13.60 2.13 0.35
C PRO A 134 -13.04 0.84 -0.26
N GLU A 135 -13.44 -0.33 0.24
CA GLU A 135 -13.05 -1.64 -0.29
C GLU A 135 -13.60 -1.86 -1.70
N SER A 136 -14.88 -1.59 -1.90
CA SER A 136 -15.54 -1.70 -3.21
C SER A 136 -15.03 -0.64 -4.19
N ASP A 137 -14.78 0.57 -3.70
CA ASP A 137 -14.25 1.66 -4.53
C ASP A 137 -12.82 1.37 -5.02
N ALA A 138 -12.06 0.55 -4.29
CA ALA A 138 -10.73 0.11 -4.69
C ALA A 138 -10.74 -1.00 -5.76
N GLU A 139 -11.84 -1.71 -5.98
CA GLU A 139 -11.90 -2.87 -6.87
C GLU A 139 -11.51 -2.56 -8.34
N PRO A 140 -12.03 -1.48 -8.98
CA PRO A 140 -11.65 -1.17 -10.35
C PRO A 140 -10.14 -0.91 -10.49
N TRP A 141 -9.57 -0.22 -9.50
CA TRP A 141 -8.13 0.03 -9.44
C TRP A 141 -7.36 -1.28 -9.22
N LEU A 142 -7.78 -2.14 -8.30
CA LEU A 142 -7.11 -3.42 -8.05
C LEU A 142 -7.12 -4.33 -9.30
N ALA A 143 -8.22 -4.36 -10.05
CA ALA A 143 -8.33 -5.13 -11.29
C ALA A 143 -7.34 -4.67 -12.38
N GLU A 144 -7.18 -3.36 -12.53
CA GLU A 144 -6.14 -2.79 -13.39
C GLU A 144 -4.73 -3.12 -12.84
N PHE A 145 -4.54 -3.15 -11.51
CA PHE A 145 -3.21 -3.28 -10.89
C PHE A 145 -2.66 -4.65 -11.18
N ILE A 146 -3.50 -5.64 -10.97
CA ILE A 146 -3.27 -7.04 -11.34
C ILE A 146 -2.93 -7.19 -12.82
N ARG A 147 -3.57 -6.44 -13.73
CA ARG A 147 -3.23 -6.52 -15.16
C ARG A 147 -1.81 -6.05 -15.45
N HIS A 148 -1.35 -4.97 -14.81
CA HIS A 148 0.02 -4.49 -14.98
C HIS A 148 1.07 -5.34 -14.27
N LEU A 149 0.69 -6.17 -13.29
CA LEU A 149 1.58 -7.14 -12.66
C LEU A 149 2.01 -8.27 -13.62
N ASN A 150 1.27 -8.50 -14.70
CA ASN A 150 1.57 -9.50 -15.73
C ASN A 150 2.30 -8.93 -16.96
N ALA A 151 2.54 -7.62 -17.00
CA ALA A 151 3.12 -6.90 -18.12
C ALA A 151 4.61 -6.62 -17.90
#